data_AF-A0A7J8X0A9-F1
#
_entry.id   AF-A0A7J8X0A9-F1
#
_cell.length_a   1.000
_cell.length_b   1.000
_cell.length_c   1.000
_cell.angle_alpha   90.00
_cell.angle_beta   90.00
_cell.angle_gamma   90.00
#
_symmetry.space_group_name_H-M   'P 1'
#
loop_
_entity.id
_entity.type
_entity.pdbx_description
1 polymer ?
#
loop_
_entity_poly.entity_id
_entity_poly.type
_entity_poly.pdbx_seq_one_letter_code
_entity_poly.pdbx_strand_id
1 'polypeptide(L)' 'ACNLVFDAASKGKQFLIVGTKNKAANAVAQAAIRARCHYVNRKWLGGMLTNWPTTEQKTGDSTVF' A
#
# COMPACT_ATOMS: atom_id res chain seq x y z
N ALA A 1 13.40 9.40 -9.39
CA ALA A 1 12.28 8.70 -8.69
C ALA A 1 11.56 7.72 -9.62
N CYS A 2 10.98 8.18 -10.74
CA CYS A 2 10.23 7.30 -11.66
C CYS A 2 11.04 6.09 -12.15
N ASN A 3 12.29 6.29 -12.57
CA ASN A 3 13.13 5.21 -13.09
C ASN A 3 13.40 4.11 -12.05
N LEU A 4 13.51 4.47 -10.76
CA LEU A 4 13.76 3.51 -9.69
C LEU A 4 12.52 2.68 -9.37
N VAL A 5 11.35 3.31 -9.37
CA VAL A 5 10.06 2.62 -9.21
C VAL A 5 9.81 1.69 -10.40
N PHE A 6 10.11 2.16 -11.62
CA PHE A 6 9.99 1.35 -12.83
C PHE A 6 10.91 0.13 -12.79
N ASP A 7 12.20 0.30 -12.50
CA ASP A 7 13.16 -0.79 -12.38
C ASP A 7 12.77 -1.80 -11.27
N ALA A 8 12.30 -1.30 -10.12
CA ALA A 8 11.79 -2.15 -9.05
C ALA A 8 10.53 -2.93 -9.46
N ALA A 9 9.63 -2.31 -10.23
CA ALA A 9 8.43 -2.96 -10.76
C ALA A 9 8.77 -4.01 -11.83
N SER A 10 9.72 -3.71 -12.72
CA SER A 10 10.24 -4.67 -13.71
C SER A 10 10.88 -5.90 -13.05
N LYS A 11 11.43 -5.74 -11.84
CA LYS A 11 11.97 -6.83 -11.01
C LYS A 11 10.92 -7.58 -10.20
N GLY A 12 9.63 -7.27 -10.38
CA GLY A 12 8.52 -7.92 -9.68
C GLY A 12 8.46 -7.61 -8.17
N LYS A 13 9.06 -6.50 -7.73
CA LYS A 13 8.99 -6.11 -6.32
C LYS A 13 7.58 -5.66 -5.96
N GLN A 14 7.17 -5.94 -4.74
CA GLN A 14 5.89 -5.47 -4.21
C GLN A 14 6.01 -4.04 -3.68
N PHE A 15 4.96 -3.25 -3.90
CA PHE A 15 4.87 -1.87 -3.43
C PHE A 15 3.72 -1.70 -2.45
N LEU A 16 3.95 -0.84 -1.46
CA LEU A 16 2.97 -0.41 -0.49
C LEU A 16 2.76 1.10 -0.61
N ILE A 17 1.57 1.51 -1.02
CA ILE A 17 1.21 2.92 -1.18
C ILE A 17 0.51 3.41 0.09
N VAL A 18 1.10 4.38 0.77
CA VAL A 18 0.59 4.88 2.05
C VAL A 18 0.07 6.30 1.91
N GLY A 19 -1.17 6.53 2.29
CA GLY A 19 -1.78 7.85 2.27
C GLY A 19 -2.96 7.94 3.22
N THR A 20 -2.68 8.29 4.47
CA THR A 20 -3.64 8.31 5.60
C THR A 20 -4.43 9.61 5.73
N LYS A 21 -4.11 10.62 4.93
CA LYS A 21 -4.82 11.91 4.95
C LYS A 21 -6.18 11.75 4.26
N ASN A 22 -7.27 12.22 4.88
CA ASN A 22 -8.63 12.08 4.33
C ASN A 22 -8.76 12.52 2.85
N LYS A 23 -8.10 13.62 2.45
CA LYS A 23 -8.12 14.08 1.05
C LYS A 23 -7.32 13.18 0.09
N ALA A 24 -6.34 12.44 0.60
CA ALA A 24 -5.48 11.55 -0.17
C ALA A 24 -5.94 10.08 -0.14
N ALA A 25 -6.74 9.69 0.86
CA ALA A 25 -7.16 8.31 1.09
C ALA A 25 -7.83 7.67 -0.14
N ASN A 26 -8.75 8.39 -0.78
CA ASN A 26 -9.44 7.91 -1.99
C ASN A 26 -8.51 7.83 -3.19
N ALA A 27 -7.66 8.85 -3.39
CA ALA A 27 -6.72 8.88 -4.51
C ALA A 27 -5.67 7.75 -4.41
N VAL A 28 -5.19 7.48 -3.20
CA VAL A 28 -4.23 6.41 -2.91
C VAL A 28 -4.85 5.04 -3.14
N ALA A 29 -6.07 4.80 -2.64
CA ALA A 29 -6.77 3.54 -2.88
C ALA A 29 -7.00 3.30 -4.38
N GLN A 30 -7.50 4.30 -5.10
CA GLN A 30 -7.74 4.19 -6.54
C GLN A 30 -6.46 3.93 -7.34
N ALA A 31 -5.37 4.64 -7.02
CA ALA A 31 -4.09 4.45 -7.70
C ALA A 31 -3.51 3.06 -7.44
N ALA A 32 -3.60 2.57 -6.20
CA ALA A 32 -3.09 1.27 -5.80
C ALA A 32 -3.88 0.11 -6.44
N ILE A 33 -5.21 0.19 -6.45
CA ILE A 33 -6.08 -0.79 -7.12
C ILE A 33 -5.77 -0.86 -8.62
N ARG A 34 -5.60 0.30 -9.28
CA ARG A 34 -5.22 0.35 -10.70
C ARG A 34 -3.84 -0.25 -10.96
N ALA A 35 -2.92 -0.07 -10.03
CA ALA A 35 -1.57 -0.60 -10.11
C ALA A 35 -1.44 -2.04 -9.56
N ARG A 36 -2.52 -2.65 -9.05
CA ARG A 36 -2.52 -3.94 -8.35
C ARG A 36 -1.44 -4.02 -7.26
N CYS A 37 -1.33 -2.93 -6.50
CA CYS A 37 -0.36 -2.76 -5.42
C CYS A 37 -1.10 -2.66 -4.08
N HIS A 38 -0.42 -3.02 -3.00
CA HIS A 38 -0.97 -2.86 -1.65
C HIS A 38 -1.07 -1.39 -1.28
N TYR A 39 -2.06 -1.04 -0.44
CA TYR A 39 -2.18 0.32 0.08
C TYR A 39 -2.66 0.39 1.53
N VAL A 40 -2.41 1.56 2.15
CA VAL A 40 -2.93 1.95 3.46
C VAL A 40 -3.49 3.35 3.36
N ASN A 41 -4.82 3.49 3.43
CA ASN A 41 -5.52 4.77 3.30
C ASN A 41 -6.13 5.30 4.60
N ARG A 42 -6.15 4.49 5.66
CA ARG A 42 -6.73 4.85 6.98
C ARG A 42 -5.64 5.08 8.02
N LYS A 43 -5.43 4.12 8.91
CA LYS A 43 -4.46 4.22 10.00
C LYS A 43 -3.29 3.29 9.74
N TRP A 44 -2.08 3.84 9.80
CA TRP A 44 -0.87 3.03 9.84
C TRP A 44 -0.69 2.45 11.25
N LEU A 45 -0.70 1.13 11.37
CA LEU A 45 -0.51 0.44 12.65
C LEU A 45 0.99 0.19 12.84
N GLY A 46 1.52 0.51 14.01
CA GLY A 46 2.90 0.16 14.35
C GLY A 46 3.11 -1.35 14.16
N GLY A 47 4.11 -1.72 13.36
CA GLY A 47 4.37 -3.12 13.00
C GLY A 47 3.85 -3.57 11.63
N MET A 48 3.25 -2.70 10.79
CA MET A 48 2.79 -3.12 9.45
C MET A 48 3.92 -3.72 8.59
N LEU A 49 5.13 -3.15 8.64
CA LEU A 49 6.27 -3.63 7.84
C LEU A 49 7.07 -4.76 8.51
N THR A 50 7.06 -4.82 9.84
CA THR A 50 7.86 -5.80 10.60
C THR A 50 7.07 -7.04 10.99
N ASN A 51 5.73 -6.97 10.97
CA ASN A 51 4.81 -8.05 11.27
C ASN A 51 3.63 -8.03 10.27
N TRP A 52 3.97 -8.20 8.98
CA TRP A 52 3.01 -8.17 7.87
C TRP A 52 1.86 -9.19 8.00
N PRO A 53 2.08 -10.48 8.29
CA PRO A 53 1.01 -11.49 8.31
C PRO A 53 -0.09 -11.19 9.36
N THR A 54 0.33 -10.66 10.51
CA THR A 54 -0.59 -10.31 11.60
C THR A 54 -1.35 -9.01 11.30
N THR A 55 -0.70 -8.07 10.62
CA THR A 55 -1.30 -6.77 10.30
C THR A 55 -2.32 -6.89 9.18
N GLU A 56 -2.07 -7.76 8.20
CA GLU A 56 -2.99 -8.07 7.11
C GLU A 56 -4.34 -8.59 7.63
N GLN A 57 -4.31 -9.58 8.53
CA GLN A 57 -5.53 -10.10 9.18
C GLN A 57 -6.30 -9.05 9.98
N LYS A 58 -5.59 -8.13 10.64
CA LYS A 58 -6.22 -7.07 11.45
C LYS A 58 -6.83 -5.95 10.61
N THR A 59 -6.33 -5.74 9.40
CA THR A 59 -6.70 -4.58 8.58
C THR A 59 -7.89 -4.87 7.68
N GLY A 60 -8.28 -6.15 7.49
CA GLY A 60 -9.58 -6.70 7.07
C GLY A 60 -10.20 -6.16 5.78
N ASP A 61 -10.35 -4.84 5.70
CA ASP A 61 -11.04 -4.08 4.65
C ASP A 61 -10.19 -2.92 4.07
N SER A 62 -9.04 -2.56 4.66
CA SER A 62 -8.26 -1.36 4.24
C SER A 62 -6.99 -1.65 3.44
N THR A 63 -6.57 -2.92 3.38
CA THR A 63 -5.42 -3.39 2.60
C THR A 63 -5.95 -4.43 1.64
N VAL A 64 -6.42 -3.98 0.47
CA VAL A 64 -6.97 -4.86 -0.55
C VAL A 64 -5.94 -4.99 -1.67
N PHE A 65 -5.72 -6.22 -2.15
CA PHE A 65 -4.90 -6.53 -3.31
C PHE A 65 -5.49 -5.96 -4.60
#